data_AF-T1GQZ8-F1
#
_entry.id   AF-T1GQZ8-F1
#
_cell.length_a   1.000
_cell.length_b   1.000
_cell.length_c   1.000
_cell.angle_alpha   90.00
_cell.angle_beta   90.00
_cell.angle_gamma   90.00
#
_symmetry.space_group_name_H-M   'P 1'
#
loop_
_entity.id
_entity.type
_entity.pdbx_description
1 polymer ?
#
loop_
_entity_poly.entity_id
_entity_poly.type
_entity_poly.pdbx_seq_one_letter_code
_entity_poly.pdbx_strand_id
1 'polypeptide(L)' 'MFRVQGKPKETVYWLAELKNPNQEVKLSDEHTEFKWLEKDPTKALEGHSDFCDLLEEFHAKIC' A
#
# COMPACT_ATOMS: atom_id res chain seq x y z
N MET A 1 7.68 -9.64 -9.71
CA MET A 1 8.58 -8.85 -10.60
C MET A 1 7.78 -8.16 -11.71
N PHE A 2 7.40 -6.91 -11.50
CA PHE A 2 6.64 -6.13 -12.48
C PHE A 2 7.58 -5.40 -13.45
N ARG A 3 7.25 -5.39 -14.75
CA ARG A 3 8.02 -4.66 -15.77
C ARG A 3 7.27 -3.39 -16.16
N VAL A 4 7.88 -2.23 -15.94
CA VAL A 4 7.36 -0.94 -16.44
C VAL A 4 8.13 -0.57 -17.69
N GLN A 5 7.43 -0.43 -18.82
CA GLN A 5 8.04 -0.13 -20.13
C GLN A 5 9.18 -1.10 -20.50
N GLY A 6 9.03 -2.38 -20.14
CA GLY A 6 10.03 -3.43 -20.42
C GLY A 6 11.23 -3.46 -19.47
N LYS A 7 11.36 -2.52 -18.53
CA LYS A 7 12.43 -2.48 -17.53
C LYS A 7 11.95 -3.07 -16.19
N PRO A 8 12.84 -3.77 -15.45
CA PRO A 8 12.54 -4.21 -14.10
C PRO A 8 12.24 -3.00 -13.20
N LYS A 9 11.14 -3.07 -12.44
CA LYS A 9 10.83 -2.10 -11.39
C LYS A 9 10.97 -2.76 -10.03
N GLU A 10 11.57 -2.02 -9.10
CA GLU A 10 11.72 -2.39 -7.70
C GLU A 10 11.18 -1.25 -6.83
N THR A 11 10.46 -1.60 -5.77
CA THR A 11 9.90 -0.66 -4.79
C THR A 11 10.14 -1.23 -3.39
N VAL A 12 10.60 -0.39 -2.46
CA VAL A 12 10.78 -0.76 -1.05
C VAL A 12 9.72 -0.04 -0.21
N TYR A 13 9.06 -0.77 0.69
CA TYR A 13 8.08 -0.24 1.63
C TYR A 13 8.57 -0.39 3.07
N TRP A 14 8.33 0.63 3.89
CA TRP A 14 8.56 0.59 5.34
C TRP A 14 7.24 0.78 6.07
N LEU A 15 7.01 -0.05 7.10
CA LEU A 15 5.84 0.06 7.95
C LEU A 15 5.96 1.26 8.89
N ALA A 16 4.92 2.10 8.94
CA ALA A 16 4.86 3.28 9.80
C ALA A 16 3.45 3.50 10.36
N GLU A 17 3.36 3.97 11.58
CA GLU A 17 2.11 4.31 12.26
C GLU A 17 1.91 5.83 12.28
N LEU A 18 0.67 6.28 12.04
CA LEU A 18 0.32 7.69 12.17
C LEU A 18 0.30 8.11 13.65
N LYS A 19 0.98 9.21 13.97
CA LYS A 19 0.92 9.83 15.31
C LYS A 19 -0.48 10.36 15.64
N ASN A 20 -1.20 10.85 14.64
CA ASN A 20 -2.58 11.31 14.76
C ASN A 20 -3.44 10.56 13.72
N PRO A 21 -4.28 9.60 14.14
CA PRO A 21 -5.15 8.84 13.23
C PRO A 21 -6.15 9.70 12.45
N ASN A 22 -6.47 10.90 12.95
CA ASN A 22 -7.41 11.83 12.33
C ASN A 22 -6.71 12.89 11.45
N GLN A 23 -5.41 12.72 11.16
CA GLN A 23 -4.69 13.63 10.28
C GLN A 23 -5.31 13.61 8.88
N GLU A 24 -5.73 14.78 8.39
CA GLU A 24 -6.26 14.92 7.04
C GLU A 24 -5.19 14.58 5.99
N VAL A 25 -5.56 13.75 5.02
CA VAL A 25 -4.73 13.37 3.86
C VAL A 25 -4.93 14.40 2.75
N LYS A 26 -3.83 14.99 2.26
CA LYS A 26 -3.84 15.93 1.14
C LYS A 26 -3.21 15.28 -0.09
N LEU A 27 -3.98 15.18 -1.17
CA LEU A 27 -3.52 14.60 -2.43
C LEU A 27 -2.87 15.67 -3.31
N SER A 28 -1.80 15.28 -4.00
CA SER A 28 -1.26 16.02 -5.13
C SER A 28 -1.96 15.61 -6.43
N ASP A 29 -1.72 16.35 -7.50
CA ASP A 29 -2.34 16.11 -8.82
C ASP A 29 -2.07 14.72 -9.42
N GLU A 30 -1.05 14.00 -8.94
CA GLU A 30 -0.79 12.60 -9.31
C GLU A 30 -1.89 11.62 -8.85
N HIS A 31 -2.60 11.93 -7.76
CA HIS A 31 -3.55 11.02 -7.10
C HIS A 31 -4.97 11.60 -7.07
N THR A 32 -5.96 10.81 -7.46
CA THR A 32 -7.37 11.24 -7.56
C THR A 32 -8.24 10.85 -6.38
N GLU A 33 -7.90 9.77 -5.66
CA GLU A 33 -8.69 9.23 -4.55
C GLU A 33 -7.77 8.57 -3.51
N PHE A 34 -8.21 8.55 -2.26
CA PHE A 34 -7.55 7.86 -1.16
C PHE A 34 -8.57 7.20 -0.23
N LYS A 35 -8.25 6.01 0.29
CA LYS A 35 -9.08 5.28 1.26
C LYS A 35 -8.21 4.67 2.35
N TRP A 36 -8.66 4.81 3.60
CA TRP A 36 -8.22 3.95 4.69
C TRP A 36 -9.02 2.65 4.62
N LEU A 37 -8.32 1.51 4.55
CA LEU A 37 -8.94 0.19 4.44
C LEU A 37 -8.22 -0.80 5.36
N GLU A 38 -8.98 -1.82 5.78
CA GLU A 38 -8.41 -2.98 6.45
C GLU A 38 -7.69 -3.89 5.43
N LYS A 39 -6.94 -4.87 5.93
CA LYS A 39 -6.09 -5.76 5.12
C LYS A 39 -6.87 -6.44 3.98
N ASP A 40 -7.96 -7.15 4.29
CA ASP A 40 -8.69 -7.96 3.30
C ASP A 40 -9.39 -7.11 2.21
N PRO A 41 -10.09 -6.01 2.54
CA PRO A 41 -10.59 -5.07 1.54
C PRO A 41 -9.49 -4.46 0.66
N THR A 42 -8.30 -4.20 1.23
CA THR A 42 -7.16 -3.67 0.44
C THR A 42 -6.70 -4.70 -0.60
N LYS A 43 -6.56 -5.97 -0.21
CA LYS A 43 -6.18 -7.06 -1.12
C LYS A 43 -7.20 -7.30 -2.23
N ALA A 44 -8.49 -7.06 -1.97
CA ALA A 44 -9.54 -7.20 -2.99
C ALA A 44 -9.47 -6.10 -4.06
N LEU A 45 -8.92 -4.93 -3.74
CA LEU A 45 -8.72 -3.83 -4.68
C LEU A 45 -7.36 -3.88 -5.38
N GLU A 46 -6.34 -4.41 -4.71
CA GLU A 46 -4.98 -4.51 -5.22
C GLU A 46 -4.83 -5.69 -6.18
N GLY A 47 -4.38 -5.41 -7.41
CA GLY A 47 -4.20 -6.42 -8.46
C GLY A 47 -2.84 -7.11 -8.42
N HIS A 48 -1.90 -6.61 -7.61
CA HIS A 48 -0.53 -7.11 -7.55
C HIS A 48 -0.29 -8.03 -6.35
N SER A 49 0.01 -9.31 -6.63
CA SER A 49 0.32 -10.33 -5.60
C SER A 49 1.45 -9.91 -4.66
N ASP A 50 2.51 -9.30 -5.21
CA ASP A 50 3.70 -8.91 -4.45
C ASP A 50 3.35 -7.91 -3.33
N PHE A 51 2.35 -7.03 -3.53
CA PHE A 51 1.86 -6.11 -2.50
C PHE A 51 0.92 -6.79 -1.50
N CYS A 52 0.07 -7.70 -1.98
CA CYS A 52 -0.80 -8.49 -1.10
C CYS A 52 0.01 -9.34 -0.10
N ASP A 53 1.14 -9.91 -0.53
CA ASP A 53 2.03 -10.68 0.34
C ASP A 53 2.72 -9.77 1.37
N LEU A 54 3.14 -8.57 0.97
CA LEU A 54 3.67 -7.54 1.87
C LEU A 54 2.66 -7.15 2.97
N LEU A 55 1.38 -6.97 2.59
CA LEU A 55 0.32 -6.66 3.55
C LEU A 55 0.12 -7.78 4.58
N GLU A 56 0.16 -9.04 4.17
CA GLU A 56 0.08 -10.18 5.10
C GLU A 56 1.27 -10.19 6.06
N GLU A 57 2.48 -10.00 5.53
CA GLU A 57 3.70 -9.97 6.34
C GLU A 57 3.67 -8.85 7.39
N PHE A 58 3.28 -7.63 6.98
CA PHE A 58 3.22 -6.49 7.89
C PHE A 58 2.11 -6.64 8.92
N HIS A 59 0.93 -7.11 8.51
CA HIS A 59 -0.17 -7.35 9.43
C HIS A 59 0.20 -8.38 10.51
N ALA A 60 0.84 -9.48 10.13
CA ALA A 60 1.30 -10.50 11.08
C ALA A 60 2.39 -10.01 12.06
N LYS A 61 3.04 -8.87 11.78
CA LYS A 61 4.05 -8.27 12.68
C LYS A 61 3.46 -7.31 13.71
N ILE A 62 2.24 -6.81 13.49
CA ILE A 62 1.63 -5.76 14.31
C ILE A 62 0.31 -6.18 14.97
N CYS A 63 -0.27 -7.31 14.58
CA CYS A 63 -1.46 -7.90 15.19
C CYS A 63 -1.08 -9.14 16.00
#